data_AF-M3IT35-F1
#
_entry.id   AF-M3IT35-F1
#
_cell.length_a   1.000
_cell.length_b   1.000
_cell.length_c   1.000
_cell.angle_alpha   90.00
_cell.angle_beta   90.00
_cell.angle_gamma   90.00
#
_symmetry.space_group_name_H-M   'P 1'
#
loop_
_entity.id
_entity.type
_entity.pdbx_description
1 polymer ?
#
loop_
_entity_poly.entity_id
_entity_poly.type
_entity_poly.pdbx_seq_one_letter_code
_entity_poly.pdbx_strand_id
1 'polypeptide(L)'
;RTTHLQHRNNMFPVIRRSMLVRSGLIRSPIFVYSPVRTFKLGKLTEALQSVQQIDKKFEELSKSPTDTKIEQIIKQVEGDSSLLYQLAFFFSKCKRLGITQDNAGNRKKGFLYWPVFLNNLMPLNRAFWDTMRGLNKAEHSHGLNPFKINDIGLLDPKNFPRDFYQQVLTGEYKGLDFKNTISFSFSRPKWEEPPSEKSS
;
A
#
# COMPACT_ATOMS: atom_id res chain seq x y z
N ARG A 1 50.08 43.34 1.23
CA ARG A 1 49.29 44.21 2.13
C ARG A 1 47.86 44.20 1.62
N THR A 2 46.81 43.82 2.33
CA THR A 2 46.64 43.36 3.72
C THR A 2 45.20 42.83 3.79
N THR A 3 45.03 41.60 4.24
CA THR A 3 43.73 41.00 4.54
C THR A 3 43.18 41.59 5.83
N HIS A 4 41.90 41.97 5.79
CA HIS A 4 41.11 42.44 6.92
C HIS A 4 40.44 41.22 7.55
N LEU A 5 40.64 40.97 8.85
CA LEU A 5 39.73 40.14 9.66
C LEU A 5 39.88 40.52 11.13
N GLN A 6 38.82 41.14 11.65
CA GLN A 6 38.59 41.44 13.06
C GLN A 6 38.37 40.14 13.83
N HIS A 7 39.06 39.96 14.96
CA HIS A 7 38.71 38.93 15.94
C HIS A 7 38.23 39.60 17.23
N ARG A 8 37.03 39.19 17.66
CA ARG A 8 36.34 39.64 18.88
C ARG A 8 36.93 39.02 20.14
N ASN A 9 36.90 39.82 21.20
CA ASN A 9 37.27 39.49 22.57
C ASN A 9 36.19 38.65 23.29
N ASN A 10 36.64 37.96 24.34
CA ASN A 10 36.17 38.00 25.75
C ASN A 10 36.12 36.60 26.38
N MET A 11 37.01 36.34 27.36
CA MET A 11 36.77 36.40 28.83
C MET A 11 35.82 35.28 29.28
N PHE A 12 36.06 34.45 30.30
CA PHE A 12 37.11 34.20 31.29
C PHE A 12 36.70 32.90 32.04
N PRO A 13 37.44 32.36 33.02
CA PRO A 13 37.40 30.96 33.45
C PRO A 13 36.58 30.78 34.75
N VAL A 14 36.60 29.58 35.35
CA VAL A 14 36.94 29.34 36.78
C VAL A 14 36.47 27.96 37.25
N ILE A 15 37.34 27.35 38.05
CA ILE A 15 37.27 26.06 38.74
C ILE A 15 36.66 26.26 40.15
N ARG A 16 35.85 25.31 40.67
CA ARG A 16 36.02 24.60 41.99
C ARG A 16 34.72 24.08 42.65
N ARG A 17 34.83 22.82 43.10
CA ARG A 17 34.48 22.17 44.40
C ARG A 17 33.02 22.12 44.95
N SER A 18 32.55 20.86 45.05
CA SER A 18 31.86 20.16 46.17
C SER A 18 31.21 20.94 47.34
N MET A 19 29.95 20.61 47.67
CA MET A 19 29.54 20.09 49.00
C MET A 19 28.09 19.57 49.02
N LEU A 20 27.86 18.60 49.91
CA LEU A 20 26.61 17.90 50.25
C LEU A 20 25.51 18.80 50.83
N VAL A 21 24.25 18.46 50.53
CA VAL A 21 23.11 18.77 51.42
C VAL A 21 22.21 17.53 51.54
N ARG A 22 21.98 17.16 52.81
CA ARG A 22 21.06 16.11 53.27
C ARG A 22 19.61 16.47 52.97
N SER A 23 18.80 15.49 52.59
CA SER A 23 17.34 15.55 52.73
C SER A 23 16.81 14.15 53.03
N GLY A 24 15.92 14.10 54.03
CA GLY A 24 15.57 12.90 54.79
C GLY A 24 14.61 11.95 54.10
N LEU A 25 14.67 10.69 54.53
CA LEU A 25 13.76 9.61 54.19
C LEU A 25 12.53 9.69 55.10
N ILE A 26 11.39 10.11 54.55
CA ILE A 26 10.08 9.84 55.13
C ILE A 26 9.55 8.57 54.45
N ARG A 27 9.54 7.45 55.17
CA ARG A 27 8.88 6.21 54.75
C ARG A 27 7.45 6.21 55.29
N SER A 28 6.47 6.38 54.42
CA SER A 28 5.09 5.96 54.66
C SER A 28 4.79 4.71 53.80
N PRO A 29 4.21 3.63 54.36
CA PRO A 29 3.84 2.47 53.57
C PRO A 29 2.47 2.70 52.93
N ILE A 30 2.43 2.87 51.60
CA ILE A 30 1.19 2.79 50.82
C ILE A 30 1.01 1.32 50.43
N PHE A 31 0.10 0.62 51.09
CA PHE A 31 -0.40 -0.68 50.62
C PHE A 31 -1.23 -0.44 49.36
N VAL A 32 -0.63 -0.61 48.19
CA VAL A 32 -1.36 -0.68 46.91
C VAL A 32 -1.77 -2.13 46.71
N TYR A 33 -3.02 -2.46 47.06
CA TYR A 33 -3.65 -3.68 46.58
C TYR A 33 -3.87 -3.56 45.06
N SER A 34 -2.97 -4.14 44.27
CA SER A 34 -3.22 -4.34 42.84
C SER A 34 -4.24 -5.47 42.68
N PRO A 35 -5.40 -5.25 42.03
CA PRO A 35 -6.31 -6.35 41.74
C PRO A 35 -5.68 -7.24 40.67
N VAL A 36 -5.35 -8.47 41.04
CA VAL A 36 -4.93 -9.51 40.10
C VAL A 36 -6.16 -9.85 39.23
N ARG A 37 -6.25 -9.24 38.05
CA ARG A 37 -7.21 -9.65 37.01
C ARG A 37 -6.78 -11.02 36.50
N THR A 38 -7.45 -12.06 36.96
CA THR A 38 -7.39 -13.40 36.37
C THR A 38 -8.04 -13.35 34.99
N PHE A 39 -7.23 -13.14 33.94
CA PHE A 39 -7.67 -13.28 32.56
C PHE A 39 -7.99 -14.76 32.31
N LYS A 40 -9.27 -15.05 32.02
CA LYS A 40 -9.78 -16.39 31.69
C LYS A 40 -9.05 -16.92 30.45
N LEU A 41 -8.22 -17.96 30.63
CA LEU A 41 -7.40 -18.58 29.58
C LEU A 41 -8.19 -19.09 28.36
N GLY A 42 -9.49 -19.40 28.50
CA GLY A 42 -10.29 -19.96 27.40
C GLY A 42 -10.54 -19.02 26.21
N LYS A 43 -10.54 -17.70 26.42
CA LYS A 43 -10.69 -16.72 25.32
C LYS A 43 -9.40 -16.46 24.55
N LEU A 44 -8.25 -16.75 25.16
CA LEU A 44 -6.94 -16.61 24.50
C LEU A 44 -6.69 -17.76 23.52
N THR A 45 -7.12 -18.98 23.84
CA THR A 45 -6.94 -20.14 22.96
C THR A 45 -7.78 -20.07 21.69
N GLU A 46 -9.03 -19.57 21.76
CA GLU A 46 -9.89 -19.38 20.58
C GLU A 46 -9.37 -18.24 19.67
N ALA A 47 -8.87 -17.15 20.26
CA ALA A 47 -8.21 -16.07 19.52
C ALA A 47 -6.91 -16.55 18.85
N LEU A 48 -6.11 -17.38 19.53
CA LEU A 48 -4.89 -17.95 18.95
C LEU A 48 -5.18 -18.95 17.82
N GLN A 49 -6.22 -19.78 17.96
CA GLN A 49 -6.62 -20.73 16.92
C GLN A 49 -7.18 -20.02 15.69
N SER A 50 -7.97 -18.95 15.87
CA SER A 50 -8.46 -18.13 14.75
C SER A 50 -7.31 -17.41 14.03
N VAL A 51 -6.35 -16.84 14.75
CA VAL A 51 -5.14 -16.23 14.16
C VAL A 51 -4.32 -17.27 13.37
N GLN A 52 -4.08 -18.46 13.92
CA GLN A 52 -3.33 -19.52 13.22
C GLN A 52 -4.04 -20.05 11.96
N GLN A 53 -5.39 -20.13 11.98
CA GLN A 53 -6.15 -20.53 10.80
C GLN A 53 -6.13 -19.45 9.71
N ILE A 54 -6.09 -18.18 10.11
CA ILE A 54 -5.94 -17.04 9.21
C ILE A 54 -4.54 -17.06 8.58
N ASP A 55 -3.49 -17.23 9.38
CA ASP A 55 -2.10 -17.31 8.92
C ASP A 55 -1.89 -18.46 7.92
N LYS A 56 -2.43 -19.66 8.20
CA LYS A 56 -2.33 -20.81 7.29
C LYS A 56 -3.01 -20.56 5.95
N LYS A 57 -4.20 -19.95 5.95
CA LYS A 57 -4.87 -19.58 4.70
C LYS A 57 -4.03 -18.59 3.91
N PHE A 58 -3.42 -17.60 4.56
CA PHE A 58 -2.59 -16.63 3.86
C PHE A 58 -1.25 -17.21 3.36
N GLU A 59 -0.64 -18.13 4.10
CA GLU A 59 0.58 -18.81 3.65
C GLU A 59 0.32 -19.70 2.42
N GLU A 60 -0.79 -20.45 2.41
CA GLU A 60 -1.22 -21.23 1.24
C GLU A 60 -1.49 -20.32 0.03
N LEU A 61 -2.09 -19.15 0.27
CA LEU A 61 -2.35 -18.17 -0.79
C LEU A 61 -1.07 -17.53 -1.33
N SER A 62 -0.03 -17.34 -0.53
CA SER A 62 1.26 -16.85 -1.02
C SER A 62 1.89 -17.80 -2.07
N LYS A 63 1.66 -19.11 -1.92
CA LYS A 63 2.16 -20.18 -2.81
C LYS A 63 1.21 -20.52 -3.95
N SER A 64 -0.01 -19.96 -3.95
CA SER A 64 -1.03 -20.24 -4.96
C SER A 64 -0.65 -19.70 -6.36
N PRO A 65 -1.18 -20.32 -7.44
CA PRO A 65 -1.02 -19.83 -8.80
C PRO A 65 -1.49 -18.38 -8.98
N THR A 66 -0.92 -17.68 -9.95
CA THR A 66 -1.29 -16.28 -10.27
C THR A 66 -2.79 -16.14 -10.51
N ASP A 67 -3.41 -17.04 -11.27
CA ASP A 67 -4.83 -16.96 -11.62
C ASP A 67 -5.72 -16.99 -10.36
N THR A 68 -5.42 -17.87 -9.40
CA THR A 68 -6.14 -17.93 -8.12
C THR A 68 -6.02 -16.62 -7.35
N LYS A 69 -4.83 -16.00 -7.32
CA LYS A 69 -4.62 -14.70 -6.67
C LYS A 69 -5.43 -13.60 -7.36
N ILE A 70 -5.50 -13.61 -8.69
CA ILE A 70 -6.27 -12.63 -9.46
C ILE A 70 -7.77 -12.78 -9.18
N GLU A 71 -8.30 -14.00 -9.20
CA GLU A 71 -9.71 -14.24 -8.87
C GLU A 71 -10.06 -13.71 -7.48
N GLN A 72 -9.16 -13.89 -6.52
CA GLN A 72 -9.33 -13.33 -5.18
C GLN A 72 -9.30 -11.81 -5.18
N ILE A 73 -8.35 -11.18 -5.89
CA ILE A 73 -8.34 -9.71 -6.04
C ILE A 73 -9.68 -9.24 -6.60
N ILE A 74 -10.18 -9.85 -7.68
CA ILE A 74 -11.46 -9.49 -8.31
C ILE A 74 -12.61 -9.60 -7.30
N LYS A 75 -12.70 -10.70 -6.55
CA LYS A 75 -13.72 -10.89 -5.50
C LYS A 75 -13.62 -9.85 -4.38
N GLN A 76 -12.41 -9.42 -4.03
CA GLN A 76 -12.21 -8.42 -2.97
C GLN A 76 -12.53 -6.98 -3.43
N VAL A 77 -12.36 -6.68 -4.73
CA VAL A 77 -12.59 -5.33 -5.27
C VAL A 77 -13.99 -5.14 -5.86
N GLU A 78 -14.73 -6.20 -6.21
CA GLU A 78 -15.96 -6.08 -7.01
C GLU A 78 -17.06 -5.19 -6.42
N GLY A 79 -17.11 -5.04 -5.10
CA GLY A 79 -18.08 -4.18 -4.40
C GLY A 79 -17.50 -2.86 -3.88
N ASP A 80 -16.29 -2.49 -4.27
CA ASP A 80 -15.54 -1.38 -3.66
C ASP A 80 -15.11 -0.35 -4.70
N SER A 81 -15.85 0.75 -4.78
CA SER A 81 -15.60 1.82 -5.75
C SER A 81 -14.20 2.42 -5.62
N SER A 82 -13.61 2.48 -4.42
CA SER A 82 -12.27 3.02 -4.23
C SER A 82 -11.21 2.10 -4.83
N LEU A 83 -11.30 0.80 -4.54
CA LEU A 83 -10.36 -0.18 -5.09
C LEU A 83 -10.51 -0.32 -6.61
N LEU A 84 -11.74 -0.33 -7.12
CA LEU A 84 -12.01 -0.35 -8.57
C LEU A 84 -11.44 0.90 -9.26
N TYR A 85 -11.63 2.07 -8.67
CA TYR A 85 -11.04 3.32 -9.18
C TYR A 85 -9.52 3.25 -9.21
N GLN A 86 -8.89 2.78 -8.13
CA GLN A 86 -7.43 2.66 -8.05
C GLN A 86 -6.88 1.71 -9.11
N LEU A 87 -7.56 0.58 -9.32
CA LEU A 87 -7.18 -0.41 -10.30
C LEU A 87 -7.37 0.12 -11.74
N ALA A 88 -8.49 0.79 -12.02
CA ALA A 88 -8.70 1.45 -13.30
C ALA A 88 -7.63 2.50 -13.59
N PHE A 89 -7.26 3.27 -12.55
CA PHE A 89 -6.23 4.28 -12.71
C PHE A 89 -4.86 3.66 -12.96
N PHE A 90 -4.52 2.59 -12.25
CA PHE A 90 -3.33 1.79 -12.51
C PHE A 90 -3.31 1.27 -13.96
N PHE A 91 -4.39 0.63 -14.42
CA PHE A 91 -4.53 0.12 -15.79
C PHE A 91 -4.40 1.21 -16.85
N SER A 92 -4.97 2.40 -16.63
CA SER A 92 -4.82 3.52 -17.55
C SER A 92 -3.36 3.96 -17.72
N LYS A 93 -2.56 3.91 -16.64
CA LYS A 93 -1.12 4.24 -16.67
C LYS A 93 -0.30 3.11 -17.31
N CYS A 94 -0.69 1.85 -17.11
CA CYS A 94 -0.13 0.72 -17.84
C CYS A 94 -0.35 0.87 -19.35
N LYS A 95 -1.58 1.19 -19.78
CA LYS A 95 -1.94 1.42 -21.19
C LYS A 95 -1.13 2.57 -21.79
N ARG A 96 -0.93 3.67 -21.06
CA ARG A 96 -0.04 4.78 -21.47
C ARG A 96 1.41 4.34 -21.73
N LEU A 97 1.88 3.28 -21.08
CA LEU A 97 3.21 2.70 -21.28
C LEU A 97 3.26 1.57 -22.31
N GLY A 98 2.15 1.25 -22.98
CA GLY A 98 2.04 0.08 -23.86
C GLY A 98 2.05 -1.25 -23.10
N ILE A 99 1.77 -1.23 -21.80
CA ILE A 99 1.58 -2.41 -20.96
C ILE A 99 0.09 -2.76 -21.00
N THR A 100 -0.32 -3.42 -22.07
CA THR A 100 -1.72 -3.85 -22.31
C THR A 100 -1.83 -5.38 -22.25
N GLN A 101 -3.06 -5.90 -22.17
CA GLN A 101 -3.29 -7.34 -22.33
C GLN A 101 -2.81 -7.85 -23.69
N ASP A 102 -3.04 -7.03 -24.72
CA ASP A 102 -2.58 -7.30 -26.07
C ASP A 102 -1.05 -7.16 -26.15
N ASN A 103 -0.40 -8.08 -26.85
CA ASN A 103 1.05 -8.12 -27.05
C ASN A 103 1.89 -8.28 -25.77
N ALA A 104 1.39 -8.94 -24.73
CA ALA A 104 2.08 -9.10 -23.45
C ALA A 104 3.53 -9.64 -23.56
N GLY A 105 3.83 -10.49 -24.54
CA GLY A 105 5.18 -11.03 -24.78
C GLY A 105 6.14 -10.10 -25.54
N ASN A 106 5.62 -9.06 -26.22
CA ASN A 106 6.38 -8.21 -27.15
C ASN A 106 6.44 -6.73 -26.71
N ARG A 107 6.18 -6.44 -25.44
CA ARG A 107 6.18 -5.06 -24.93
C ARG A 107 7.60 -4.51 -24.93
N LYS A 108 7.74 -3.22 -25.25
CA LYS A 108 9.04 -2.52 -25.29
C LYS A 108 9.01 -1.28 -24.40
N LYS A 109 10.11 -1.04 -23.69
CA LYS A 109 10.26 0.16 -22.85
C LYS A 109 10.44 1.37 -23.76
N GLY A 110 9.43 2.21 -23.85
CA GLY A 110 9.52 3.51 -24.53
C GLY A 110 10.25 4.56 -23.69
N PHE A 111 10.47 5.74 -24.28
CA PHE A 111 11.14 6.87 -23.62
C PHE A 111 10.48 7.29 -22.29
N LEU A 112 9.15 7.24 -22.23
CA LEU A 112 8.39 7.61 -21.03
C LEU A 112 8.30 6.51 -19.97
N TYR A 113 8.92 5.33 -20.19
CA TYR A 113 8.78 4.18 -19.31
C TYR A 113 9.15 4.51 -17.86
N TRP A 114 10.42 4.88 -17.63
CA TRP A 114 10.91 5.18 -16.28
C TRP A 114 10.17 6.30 -15.56
N PRO A 115 9.97 7.49 -16.16
CA PRO A 115 9.28 8.57 -15.44
C PRO A 115 7.83 8.22 -15.11
N VAL A 116 7.09 7.53 -15.98
CA VAL A 116 5.70 7.15 -15.67
C VAL A 116 5.66 5.99 -14.68
N PHE A 117 6.56 5.01 -14.80
CA PHE A 117 6.61 3.87 -13.90
C PHE A 117 6.89 4.29 -12.46
N LEU A 118 7.92 5.12 -12.24
CA LEU A 118 8.33 5.57 -10.91
C LEU A 118 7.34 6.58 -10.31
N ASN A 119 6.84 7.54 -11.10
CA ASN A 119 5.99 8.60 -10.57
C ASN A 119 4.48 8.27 -10.58
N ASN A 120 4.07 7.17 -11.24
CA ASN A 120 2.66 6.77 -11.30
C ASN A 120 2.46 5.31 -10.88
N LEU A 121 3.03 4.34 -11.61
CA LEU A 121 2.71 2.92 -11.39
C LEU A 121 3.14 2.43 -10.00
N MET A 122 4.37 2.73 -9.56
CA MET A 122 4.83 2.32 -8.22
C MET A 122 3.97 2.93 -7.09
N PRO A 123 3.70 4.25 -7.07
CA PRO A 123 2.78 4.84 -6.10
C PRO A 123 1.37 4.27 -6.15
N LEU A 124 0.81 4.05 -7.33
CA LEU A 124 -0.54 3.50 -7.49
C LEU A 124 -0.63 2.05 -7.00
N ASN A 125 0.36 1.21 -7.34
CA ASN A 125 0.43 -0.15 -6.82
C ASN A 125 0.52 -0.16 -5.29
N ARG A 126 1.36 0.71 -4.72
CA ARG A 126 1.47 0.83 -3.25
C ARG A 126 0.14 1.25 -2.62
N ALA A 127 -0.50 2.30 -3.14
CA ALA A 127 -1.78 2.79 -2.63
C ALA A 127 -2.89 1.72 -2.69
N PHE A 128 -2.92 0.94 -3.79
CA PHE A 128 -3.86 -0.18 -3.93
C PHE A 128 -3.68 -1.22 -2.83
N TRP A 129 -2.43 -1.69 -2.62
CA TRP A 129 -2.16 -2.69 -1.58
C TRP A 129 -2.32 -2.12 -0.16
N ASP A 130 -2.00 -0.85 0.06
CA ASP A 130 -2.25 -0.17 1.34
C ASP A 130 -3.74 -0.09 1.64
N THR A 131 -4.58 0.21 0.64
CA THR A 131 -6.05 0.22 0.78
C THR A 131 -6.59 -1.20 1.04
N MET A 132 -6.13 -2.20 0.29
CA MET A 132 -6.50 -3.60 0.50
C MET A 132 -6.16 -4.07 1.93
N ARG A 133 -4.98 -3.70 2.45
CA ARG A 133 -4.59 -4.01 3.83
C ARG A 133 -5.41 -3.25 4.85
N GLY A 134 -5.65 -1.96 4.65
CA GLY A 134 -6.49 -1.15 5.54
C GLY A 134 -7.93 -1.66 5.66
N LEU A 135 -8.44 -2.31 4.61
CA LEU A 135 -9.77 -2.94 4.57
C LEU A 135 -9.76 -4.41 5.02
N ASN A 136 -8.62 -4.94 5.49
CA ASN A 136 -8.42 -6.36 5.83
C ASN A 136 -8.76 -7.34 4.67
N LYS A 137 -8.60 -6.89 3.42
CA LYS A 137 -8.85 -7.67 2.19
C LYS A 137 -7.62 -8.39 1.66
N ALA A 138 -6.43 -7.92 2.03
CA ALA A 138 -5.16 -8.58 1.79
C ALA A 138 -4.24 -8.36 3.00
N GLU A 139 -3.35 -9.31 3.25
CA GLU A 139 -2.31 -9.15 4.27
C GLU A 139 -0.96 -8.71 3.66
N HIS A 140 -0.69 -9.19 2.44
CA HIS A 140 0.60 -9.00 1.77
C HIS A 140 0.47 -7.98 0.64
N SER A 141 1.52 -7.17 0.46
CA SER A 141 1.64 -6.29 -0.71
C SER A 141 2.47 -6.98 -1.79
N HIS A 142 2.02 -6.89 -3.05
CA HIS A 142 2.80 -7.39 -4.18
C HIS A 142 3.55 -6.24 -4.86
N GLY A 143 4.87 -6.35 -4.91
CA GLY A 143 5.72 -5.37 -5.59
C GLY A 143 5.62 -5.45 -7.11
N LEU A 144 5.97 -4.34 -7.77
CA LEU A 144 6.16 -4.34 -9.21
C LEU A 144 7.61 -4.68 -9.57
N ASN A 145 7.82 -5.27 -10.75
CA ASN A 145 9.14 -5.51 -11.33
C ASN A 145 9.42 -4.48 -12.45
N PRO A 146 10.12 -3.36 -12.17
CA PRO A 146 10.43 -2.34 -13.17
C PRO A 146 11.35 -2.83 -14.29
N PHE A 147 12.08 -3.94 -14.09
CA PHE A 147 13.04 -4.42 -15.07
C PHE A 147 12.40 -5.37 -16.09
N LYS A 148 11.29 -6.03 -15.76
CA LYS A 148 10.58 -6.98 -16.64
C LYS A 148 9.27 -6.38 -17.17
N ILE A 149 9.32 -5.70 -18.32
CA ILE A 149 8.12 -5.06 -18.91
C ILE A 149 7.03 -6.06 -19.36
N ASN A 150 7.43 -7.27 -19.72
CA ASN A 150 6.50 -8.34 -20.10
C ASN A 150 5.82 -8.99 -18.89
N ASP A 151 6.28 -8.66 -17.68
CA ASP A 151 5.77 -9.21 -16.43
C ASP A 151 6.04 -8.27 -15.26
N ILE A 152 5.22 -7.22 -15.15
CA ILE A 152 5.48 -6.16 -14.18
C ILE A 152 5.04 -6.52 -12.76
N GLY A 153 4.39 -7.67 -12.54
CA GLY A 153 3.92 -8.12 -11.23
C GLY A 153 2.46 -8.58 -11.25
N LEU A 154 1.88 -8.77 -10.06
CA LEU A 154 0.54 -9.35 -9.92
C LEU A 154 -0.55 -8.49 -10.58
N LEU A 155 -0.46 -7.17 -10.46
CA LEU A 155 -1.41 -6.24 -11.08
C LEU A 155 -1.19 -6.03 -12.59
N ASP A 156 -0.28 -6.76 -13.25
CA ASP A 156 -0.10 -6.68 -14.70
C ASP A 156 -1.44 -6.95 -15.42
N PRO A 157 -1.90 -6.07 -16.34
CA PRO A 157 -3.15 -6.25 -17.07
C PRO A 157 -3.34 -7.65 -17.67
N LYS A 158 -2.26 -8.30 -18.14
CA LYS A 158 -2.32 -9.62 -18.76
C LYS A 158 -2.85 -10.72 -17.83
N ASN A 159 -2.76 -10.52 -16.52
CA ASN A 159 -3.17 -11.51 -15.53
C ASN A 159 -4.69 -11.48 -15.30
N PHE A 160 -5.38 -10.41 -15.70
CA PHE A 160 -6.82 -10.23 -15.47
C PHE A 160 -7.67 -10.80 -16.61
N PRO A 161 -8.88 -11.30 -16.32
CA PRO A 161 -9.86 -11.60 -17.36
C PRO A 161 -10.13 -10.36 -18.24
N ARG A 162 -10.26 -10.56 -19.54
CA ARG A 162 -10.44 -9.47 -20.51
C ARG A 162 -11.69 -8.63 -20.20
N ASP A 163 -12.80 -9.27 -19.89
CA ASP A 163 -14.07 -8.59 -19.59
C ASP A 163 -13.96 -7.70 -18.35
N PHE A 164 -13.28 -8.19 -17.31
CA PHE A 164 -13.00 -7.42 -16.10
C PHE A 164 -12.15 -6.19 -16.42
N TYR A 165 -11.04 -6.39 -17.14
CA TYR A 165 -10.13 -5.30 -17.51
C TYR A 165 -10.84 -4.22 -18.33
N GLN A 166 -11.66 -4.62 -19.31
CA GLN A 166 -12.40 -3.68 -20.16
C GLN A 166 -13.46 -2.90 -19.38
N GLN A 167 -14.29 -3.57 -18.57
CA GLN A 167 -15.29 -2.90 -17.74
C GLN A 167 -14.63 -1.92 -16.77
N VAL A 168 -13.58 -2.34 -16.06
CA VAL A 168 -12.89 -1.46 -15.11
C VAL A 168 -12.35 -0.18 -15.78
N LEU A 169 -11.94 -0.24 -17.05
CA LEU A 169 -11.49 0.93 -17.81
C LEU A 169 -12.61 1.89 -18.23
N THR A 170 -13.88 1.45 -18.29
CA THR A 170 -15.01 2.35 -18.57
C THR A 170 -15.40 3.18 -17.34
N GLY A 171 -14.93 2.79 -16.15
CA GLY A 171 -15.33 3.40 -14.88
C GLY A 171 -16.60 2.80 -14.28
N GLU A 172 -17.07 1.66 -14.82
CA GLU A 172 -18.23 0.94 -14.33
C GLU A 172 -17.94 -0.57 -14.33
N TYR A 173 -18.28 -1.26 -13.24
CA TYR A 173 -18.12 -2.71 -13.14
C TYR A 173 -19.35 -3.35 -12.50
N LYS A 174 -19.98 -4.31 -13.19
CA LYS A 174 -21.22 -4.96 -12.72
C LYS A 174 -22.31 -3.97 -12.26
N GLY A 175 -22.46 -2.84 -12.95
CA GLY A 175 -23.44 -1.78 -12.61
C GLY A 175 -23.01 -0.82 -11.50
N LEU A 176 -21.82 -1.00 -10.91
CA LEU A 176 -21.25 -0.06 -9.96
C LEU A 176 -20.43 1.01 -10.70
N ASP A 177 -20.93 2.24 -10.76
CA ASP A 177 -20.18 3.40 -11.27
C ASP A 177 -19.23 3.95 -10.19
N PHE A 178 -17.95 4.09 -10.55
CA PHE A 178 -16.90 4.62 -9.67
C PHE A 178 -16.14 5.80 -10.31
N LYS A 179 -16.68 6.42 -11.37
CA LYS A 179 -16.03 7.55 -12.07
C LYS A 179 -15.77 8.75 -11.17
N ASN A 180 -16.65 8.96 -10.18
CA ASN A 180 -16.67 10.13 -9.31
C ASN A 180 -16.09 9.87 -7.91
N THR A 181 -15.49 8.70 -7.67
CA THR A 181 -14.89 8.39 -6.36
C THR A 181 -13.79 9.39 -6.01
N ILE A 182 -13.84 9.93 -4.79
CA ILE A 182 -12.87 10.91 -4.28
C ILE A 182 -11.50 10.22 -4.21
N SER A 183 -10.56 10.71 -5.01
CA SER A 183 -9.23 10.12 -5.16
C SER A 183 -8.17 10.90 -4.39
N PHE A 184 -7.11 10.19 -3.99
CA PHE A 184 -5.86 10.73 -3.44
C PHE A 184 -4.91 11.31 -4.51
N SER A 185 -5.32 11.32 -5.79
CA SER A 185 -4.47 11.77 -6.91
C SER A 185 -4.91 13.12 -7.49
N PHE A 186 -3.93 13.97 -7.82
CA PHE A 186 -4.12 15.20 -8.59
C PHE A 186 -4.52 14.97 -10.06
N SER A 187 -4.63 13.71 -10.51
CA SER A 187 -5.08 13.38 -11.88
C SER A 187 -6.03 12.18 -11.89
N ARG A 188 -6.87 12.10 -12.93
CA ARG A 188 -7.89 11.04 -13.08
C ARG A 188 -7.53 10.13 -14.28
N PRO A 189 -8.00 8.86 -14.29
CA PRO A 189 -7.95 8.05 -15.50
C PRO A 189 -8.78 8.68 -16.61
N LYS A 190 -8.39 8.41 -17.86
CA LYS A 190 -9.23 8.68 -19.03
C LYS A 190 -10.15 7.47 -19.21
N TRP A 191 -11.44 7.67 -18.99
CA TRP A 191 -12.44 6.62 -19.12
C TRP A 191 -12.63 6.22 -20.58
N GLU A 192 -12.84 4.93 -20.80
CA GLU A 192 -13.10 4.37 -22.13
C GLU A 192 -14.60 4.32 -22.41
N GLU A 193 -14.97 4.46 -23.68
CA GLU A 193 -16.34 4.22 -24.11
C GLU A 193 -16.67 2.73 -23.94
N PRO A 194 -17.88 2.38 -23.48
CA PRO A 194 -18.31 1.00 -23.44
C PRO A 194 -18.25 0.41 -24.86
N PRO A 195 -17.90 -0.87 -25.02
CA PRO A 195 -17.94 -1.52 -26.32
C PRO A 195 -19.36 -1.39 -26.88
N SER A 196 -19.51 -0.77 -28.05
CA SER A 196 -20.80 -0.69 -28.71
C SER A 196 -21.31 -2.10 -28.94
N GLU A 197 -22.48 -2.41 -28.39
CA GLU A 197 -23.24 -3.56 -28.85
C GLU A 197 -23.42 -3.36 -30.35
N LYS A 198 -22.67 -4.12 -31.15
CA LYS A 198 -22.98 -4.25 -32.56
C LYS A 198 -24.36 -4.91 -32.59
N SER A 199 -25.39 -4.10 -32.75
CA SER A 199 -26.71 -4.54 -33.18
C SER A 199 -26.49 -5.42 -34.40
N SER A 200 -26.67 -6.72 -34.18
CA SER A 200 -26.67 -7.73 -35.23
C SER A 200 -27.94 -7.62 -36.06
#